data_AF-A0A661SIW7-F1
#
_entry.id   AF-A0A661SIW7-F1
#
_cell.length_a   1.000
_cell.length_b   1.000
_cell.length_c   1.000
_cell.angle_alpha   90.00
_cell.angle_beta   90.00
_cell.angle_gamma   90.00
#
_symmetry.space_group_name_H-M   'P 1'
#
loop_
_entity.id
_entity.type
_entity.pdbx_description
1 polymer ?
#
loop_
_entity_poly.entity_id
_entity_poly.type
_entity_poly.pdbx_seq_one_letter_code
_entity_poly.pdbx_strand_id
1 'polypeptide(L)'
;SLYVGLGIPIPILNEEMAQYAAISDEEIFTQVIDYGHDYGNGISKSYGQVSYAELKNGMISLNGEEVPTVPLSSMVRAREIADMLKEWISKGNFILGEPQLTLPC
;
A
#
# COMPACT_ATOMS: atom_id res chain seq x y z
N SER A 1 -9.93 18.15 -7.27
CA SER A 1 -8.74 17.53 -6.65
C SER A 1 -7.74 17.16 -7.72
N LEU A 2 -6.45 17.39 -7.48
CA LEU A 2 -5.36 16.93 -8.35
C LEU A 2 -4.91 15.56 -7.82
N TYR A 3 -4.96 14.52 -8.65
CA TYR A 3 -4.43 13.20 -8.30
C TYR A 3 -3.06 13.05 -8.97
N VAL A 4 -2.01 12.89 -8.17
CA VAL A 4 -0.63 12.69 -8.64
C VAL A 4 -0.16 11.33 -8.14
N GLY A 5 0.27 10.46 -9.06
CA GLY A 5 0.93 9.21 -8.71
C GLY A 5 2.37 9.47 -8.31
N LEU A 6 2.77 8.99 -7.13
CA LEU A 6 4.15 9.02 -6.65
C LEU A 6 4.63 7.59 -6.46
N GLY A 7 5.74 7.23 -7.10
CA GLY A 7 6.41 5.94 -6.89
C GLY A 7 7.72 6.14 -6.13
N ILE A 8 7.91 5.40 -5.05
CA ILE A 8 9.15 5.39 -4.26
C ILE A 8 9.65 3.95 -4.21
N PRO A 9 10.83 3.64 -4.78
CA PRO A 9 11.39 2.30 -4.69
C PRO A 9 11.91 2.03 -3.27
N ILE A 10 11.44 0.96 -2.64
CA ILE A 10 11.91 0.51 -1.33
C ILE A 10 12.74 -0.77 -1.53
N PRO A 11 14.05 -0.76 -1.22
CA PRO A 11 14.91 -1.92 -1.47
C PRO A 11 14.66 -3.04 -0.44
N ILE A 12 14.61 -4.28 -0.93
CA ILE A 12 14.67 -5.49 -0.10
C ILE A 12 16.15 -5.85 0.10
N LEU A 13 16.63 -5.79 1.35
CA LEU A 13 18.05 -5.91 1.66
C LEU A 13 18.49 -7.35 1.96
N ASN A 14 17.56 -8.21 2.36
CA ASN A 14 17.82 -9.60 2.72
C ASN A 14 16.54 -10.46 2.60
N GLU A 15 16.72 -11.77 2.76
CA GLU A 15 15.67 -12.78 2.62
C GLU A 15 14.60 -12.68 3.73
N GLU A 16 14.99 -12.31 4.95
CA GLU A 16 14.06 -12.13 6.07
C GLU A 16 13.08 -10.99 5.79
N MET A 17 13.55 -9.85 5.31
CA MET A 17 12.69 -8.74 4.86
C MET A 17 11.77 -9.16 3.72
N ALA A 18 12.28 -9.96 2.77
CA ALA A 18 11.47 -10.47 1.67
C ALA A 18 10.31 -11.33 2.18
N GLN A 19 10.55 -12.19 3.19
CA GLN A 19 9.52 -13.01 3.81
C GLN A 19 8.42 -12.17 4.47
N TYR A 20 8.79 -11.14 5.24
CA TYR A 20 7.79 -10.25 5.85
C TYR A 20 7.01 -9.41 4.83
N ALA A 21 7.61 -9.11 3.67
CA ALA A 21 6.95 -8.36 2.59
C ALA A 21 6.11 -9.25 1.65
N ALA A 22 6.21 -10.58 1.75
CA ALA A 22 5.53 -11.53 0.88
C ALA A 22 4.14 -11.96 1.38
N ILE A 23 3.57 -11.23 2.35
CA ILE A 23 2.24 -11.51 2.92
C ILE A 23 1.15 -11.28 1.87
N SER A 24 0.17 -12.18 1.84
CA SER A 24 -0.96 -12.15 0.91
C SER A 24 -2.01 -11.12 1.29
N ASP A 25 -2.81 -10.65 0.33
CA ASP A 25 -3.87 -9.66 0.59
C ASP A 25 -4.96 -10.19 1.55
N GLU A 26 -5.10 -11.51 1.61
CA GLU A 26 -5.99 -12.26 2.50
C GLU A 26 -5.53 -12.19 3.97
N GLU A 27 -4.23 -11.99 4.20
CA GLU A 27 -3.61 -11.95 5.53
C GLU A 27 -3.38 -10.52 6.04
N ILE A 28 -3.63 -9.51 5.20
CA ILE A 28 -3.54 -8.10 5.58
C ILE A 28 -4.93 -7.62 6.00
N PHE A 29 -5.10 -7.41 7.30
CA PHE A 29 -6.37 -6.96 7.88
C PHE A 29 -6.35 -5.49 8.25
N THR A 30 -7.51 -4.84 8.12
CA THR A 30 -7.74 -3.47 8.57
C THR A 30 -9.12 -3.33 9.21
N GLN A 31 -9.35 -2.20 9.87
CA GLN A 31 -10.59 -1.90 10.56
C GLN A 31 -11.43 -0.92 9.72
N VAL A 32 -12.74 -1.13 9.67
CA VAL A 32 -13.67 -0.18 9.05
C VAL A 32 -13.97 0.94 10.05
N ILE A 33 -13.70 2.18 9.66
CA ILE A 33 -13.89 3.37 10.50
C ILE A 33 -14.75 4.41 9.80
N ASP A 34 -15.53 5.18 10.57
CA ASP A 34 -16.23 6.35 10.04
C ASP A 34 -15.25 7.53 9.96
N TYR A 35 -14.86 7.88 8.74
CA TYR A 35 -13.94 8.98 8.49
C TYR A 35 -14.57 10.36 8.77
N GLY A 36 -15.88 10.51 8.63
CA GLY A 36 -16.57 11.80 8.75
C GLY A 36 -16.81 12.21 10.20
N HIS A 37 -17.26 11.28 11.03
CA HIS A 37 -17.59 11.56 12.43
C HIS A 37 -16.52 11.06 13.40
N ASP A 38 -16.16 9.78 13.33
CA ASP A 38 -15.38 9.15 14.39
C ASP A 38 -13.91 9.55 14.32
N TYR A 39 -13.33 9.60 13.11
CA TYR A 39 -11.93 10.00 12.92
C TYR A 39 -11.67 11.45 13.38
N GLY A 40 -12.54 12.39 13.01
CA GLY A 40 -12.41 13.80 13.39
C GLY A 40 -12.59 14.07 14.88
N ASN A 41 -13.39 13.25 15.57
CA ASN A 41 -13.64 13.36 17.01
C ASN A 41 -12.73 12.48 17.87
N GLY A 42 -11.76 11.76 17.27
CA GLY A 42 -10.85 10.87 18.00
C GLY A 42 -11.54 9.63 18.60
N ILE A 43 -12.69 9.24 18.06
CA ILE A 43 -13.45 8.08 18.52
C ILE A 43 -12.84 6.85 17.84
N SER A 44 -12.19 5.98 18.61
CA SER A 44 -11.63 4.72 18.10
C SER A 44 -12.72 3.64 18.10
N LYS A 45 -13.67 3.75 17.18
CA LYS A 45 -14.74 2.77 16.97
C LYS A 45 -14.50 2.06 15.64
N SER A 46 -14.39 0.74 15.71
CA SER A 46 -14.38 -0.12 14.53
C SER A 46 -15.78 -0.67 14.26
N TYR A 47 -16.19 -0.65 13.00
CA TYR A 47 -17.44 -1.21 12.51
C TYR A 47 -17.28 -2.64 11.97
N GLY A 48 -16.04 -3.15 11.95
CA GLY A 48 -15.71 -4.48 11.44
C GLY A 48 -14.25 -4.59 11.06
N GLN A 49 -13.77 -5.83 10.96
CA GLN A 49 -12.44 -6.14 10.44
C GLN A 49 -12.58 -6.77 9.06
N VAL A 50 -11.81 -6.28 8.10
CA VAL A 50 -11.83 -6.75 6.70
C VAL A 50 -10.41 -6.96 6.21
N SER A 51 -10.23 -7.92 5.31
CA SER A 51 -8.97 -8.15 4.59
C SER A 51 -8.83 -7.23 3.38
N TYR A 52 -7.60 -6.99 2.94
CA TYR A 52 -7.36 -6.27 1.68
C TYR A 52 -7.86 -7.04 0.46
N ALA A 53 -7.92 -8.37 0.53
CA ALA A 53 -8.52 -9.21 -0.51
C ALA A 53 -10.00 -8.88 -0.72
N GLU A 54 -10.79 -8.80 0.36
CA GLU A 54 -12.20 -8.42 0.30
C GLU A 54 -12.39 -7.00 -0.24
N LEU A 55 -11.59 -6.04 0.25
CA LEU A 55 -11.62 -4.66 -0.23
C LEU A 55 -11.34 -4.56 -1.74
N LYS A 56 -10.40 -5.36 -2.25
CA LYS A 56 -10.03 -5.41 -3.67
C LYS A 56 -11.05 -6.15 -4.53
N ASN A 57 -11.80 -7.09 -3.95
CA ASN A 57 -12.89 -7.80 -4.63
C ASN A 57 -14.11 -6.89 -4.90
N GLY A 58 -14.21 -5.76 -4.20
CA GLY A 58 -15.17 -4.69 -4.48
C GLY A 58 -16.48 -4.78 -3.67
N MET A 59 -16.59 -5.72 -2.75
CA MET A 59 -17.74 -5.89 -1.86
C MET A 59 -17.27 -6.39 -0.49
N ILE A 60 -17.88 -5.86 0.58
CA ILE A 60 -17.67 -6.32 1.97
C ILE A 60 -19.02 -6.51 2.67
N SER A 61 -19.10 -7.45 3.62
CA SER A 61 -20.26 -7.58 4.51
C SER A 61 -20.04 -6.77 5.78
N LEU A 62 -20.89 -5.78 6.03
CA LEU A 62 -20.86 -4.93 7.21
C LEU A 62 -22.24 -4.91 7.86
N ASN A 63 -22.33 -5.30 9.14
CA ASN A 63 -23.59 -5.40 9.89
C ASN A 63 -24.69 -6.25 9.21
N GLY A 64 -24.30 -7.25 8.41
CA GLY A 64 -25.24 -8.11 7.67
C GLY A 64 -25.72 -7.52 6.34
N GLU A 65 -25.20 -6.37 5.93
CA GLU A 65 -25.43 -5.77 4.62
C GLU A 65 -24.18 -5.84 3.74
N GLU A 66 -24.38 -6.10 2.46
CA GLU A 66 -23.32 -6.09 1.45
C GLU A 66 -23.09 -4.65 0.96
N VAL A 67 -21.87 -4.14 1.16
CA VAL A 67 -21.48 -2.77 0.84
C VAL A 67 -20.40 -2.77 -0.25
N PRO A 68 -20.55 -1.99 -1.33
CA PRO A 68 -19.54 -1.90 -2.38
C PRO A 68 -18.30 -1.13 -1.90
N THR A 69 -17.13 -1.60 -2.30
CA THR A 69 -15.84 -0.95 -2.01
C THR A 69 -15.14 -0.52 -3.29
N VAL A 70 -14.52 0.66 -3.24
CA VAL A 70 -13.69 1.17 -4.34
C VAL A 70 -12.36 1.66 -3.78
N PRO A 71 -11.22 1.26 -4.37
CA PRO A 71 -9.92 1.73 -3.91
C PRO A 71 -9.73 3.21 -4.27
N LEU A 72 -9.05 3.94 -3.40
CA LEU A 72 -8.74 5.36 -3.63
C LEU A 72 -7.72 5.57 -4.76
N SER A 73 -6.86 4.57 -4.99
CA SER A 73 -5.82 4.58 -6.01
C SER A 73 -5.99 3.43 -7.00
N SER A 74 -5.53 3.63 -8.24
CA SER A 74 -5.57 2.59 -9.26
C SER A 74 -4.40 1.63 -9.10
N MET A 75 -4.71 0.36 -8.85
CA MET A 75 -3.70 -0.72 -8.80
C MET A 75 -3.00 -0.93 -10.15
N VAL A 76 -3.70 -0.69 -11.27
CA VAL A 76 -3.12 -0.78 -12.61
C VAL A 76 -2.05 0.29 -12.79
N ARG A 77 -2.37 1.55 -12.48
CA ARG A 77 -1.40 2.65 -12.54
C ARG A 77 -0.24 2.47 -11.56
N ALA A 78 -0.50 1.94 -10.37
CA ALA A 78 0.55 1.63 -9.40
C ALA A 78 1.56 0.61 -9.95
N ARG A 79 1.08 -0.44 -10.64
CA ARG A 79 1.96 -1.44 -11.29
C ARG A 79 2.75 -0.84 -12.45
N GLU A 80 2.11 -0.02 -13.29
CA GLU A 80 2.81 0.70 -14.37
C GLU A 80 3.98 1.54 -13.83
N ILE A 81 3.75 2.29 -12.75
CA ILE A 81 4.79 3.10 -12.10
C ILE A 81 5.90 2.20 -11.53
N ALA A 82 5.55 1.08 -10.90
CA ALA A 82 6.52 0.14 -10.35
C ALA A 82 7.41 -0.48 -11.44
N ASP A 83 6.84 -0.88 -12.57
CA ASP A 83 7.57 -1.43 -13.71
C ASP A 83 8.50 -0.39 -14.34
N MET A 84 8.03 0.86 -14.50
CA MET A 84 8.86 1.97 -14.98
C MET A 84 10.06 2.23 -14.06
N LEU A 85 9.84 2.31 -12.75
CA LEU A 85 10.92 2.50 -11.78
C LEU A 85 11.93 1.35 -11.82
N LYS A 86 11.45 0.10 -11.90
CA LYS A 86 12.30 -1.09 -12.03
C LYS A 86 13.17 -1.03 -13.28
N GLU A 87 12.61 -0.61 -14.41
CA GLU A 87 13.36 -0.47 -15.67
C GLU A 87 14.46 0.59 -15.53
N TRP A 88 14.14 1.76 -14.97
CA TRP A 88 15.13 2.84 -14.79
C TRP A 88 16.27 2.43 -13.85
N ILE A 89 15.96 1.73 -12.76
CA ILE A 89 16.96 1.20 -11.82
C ILE A 89 17.84 0.17 -12.53
N SER A 90 17.24 -0.76 -13.27
CA SER A 90 17.98 -1.82 -13.98
C SER A 90 18.90 -1.28 -15.07
N LYS A 91 18.55 -0.15 -15.68
CA LYS A 91 19.37 0.57 -16.67
C LYS A 91 20.43 1.48 -16.06
N GLY A 92 20.45 1.66 -14.73
CA GLY A 92 21.32 2.61 -14.04
C GLY A 92 20.93 4.08 -14.25
N ASN A 93 19.76 4.36 -14.83
CA ASN A 93 19.23 5.71 -15.01
C ASN A 93 18.62 6.28 -13.72
N PHE A 94 18.38 5.41 -12.73
CA PHE A 94 17.89 5.77 -11.42
C PHE A 94 18.65 4.97 -10.37
N ILE A 95 19.12 5.62 -9.32
CA ILE A 95 19.86 4.99 -8.23
C ILE A 95 18.97 4.93 -6.98
N LEU A 96 19.01 3.81 -6.27
CA LEU A 96 18.25 3.62 -5.02
C LEU A 96 18.73 4.53 -3.88
N GLY A 97 19.95 5.05 -4.02
CA GLY A 97 20.54 6.08 -3.20
C GLY A 97 21.97 6.34 -3.64
N GLU A 98 22.45 7.57 -3.45
CA GLU A 98 23.89 7.85 -3.47
C GLU A 98 24.52 7.38 -2.15
N PRO A 99 25.82 7.05 -2.12
CA PRO A 99 26.52 6.81 -0.86
C PRO A 99 26.37 8.03 0.06
N GLN A 100 25.55 7.92 1.11
CA GLN A 100 25.32 9.01 2.07
C GLN A 100 26.60 9.34 2.87
N LEU A 101 27.54 8.39 2.95
CA LEU A 101 28.83 8.54 3.62
C LEU A 101 29.87 7.60 2.98
N THR A 102 31.01 8.12 2.55
CA THR A 102 32.21 7.31 2.32
C THR A 102 32.93 7.14 3.65
N LEU A 103 32.97 5.92 4.19
CA LEU A 103 33.75 5.63 5.40
C LEU A 103 35.23 5.95 5.12
N PRO A 104 35.93 6.70 6.00
CA PRO A 104 37.37 6.85 5.88
C PRO A 104 38.03 5.48 5.99
N CYS A 105 39.00 5.23 5.10
CA CYS A 105 39.86 4.06 5.10
C CYS A 105 40.71 3.96 6.37
#